data_AF-A0A0L0ETT6-F1
#
_entry.id   AF-A0A0L0ETT6-F1
#
_cell.length_a   1.000
_cell.length_b   1.000
_cell.length_c   1.000
_cell.angle_alpha   90.00
_cell.angle_beta   90.00
_cell.angle_gamma   90.00
#
_symmetry.space_group_name_H-M   'P 1'
#
loop_
_entity.id
_entity.type
_entity.pdbx_description
1 polymer ?
#
loop_
_entity_poly.entity_id
_entity_poly.type
_entity_poly.pdbx_seq_one_letter_code
_entity_poly.pdbx_strand_id
1 'polypeptide(L)'
;MYLGIRGSKDVYVGITRQAINIRQAQHGSRFTLEQVTSYSLTRNQARAVEQALILRNPQYLNRINSISPKRPIYNDAVKWGNNFLKGMGL
;
A
#
# COMPACT_ATOMS: atom_id res chain seq x y z
N MET A 1 -6.71 1.27 2.41
CA MET A 1 -5.64 0.72 1.55
C MET A 1 -5.84 -0.78 1.40
N TYR A 2 -5.10 -1.47 0.54
CA TYR A 2 -5.21 -2.91 0.38
C TYR A 2 -3.89 -3.60 0.05
N LEU A 3 -3.81 -4.89 0.40
CA LEU A 3 -2.84 -5.84 -0.13
C LEU A 3 -3.50 -6.67 -1.24
N GLY A 4 -2.72 -7.09 -2.22
CA GLY A 4 -3.12 -8.12 -3.17
C GLY A 4 -2.50 -9.44 -2.76
N ILE A 5 -3.35 -10.43 -2.48
CA ILE A 5 -2.99 -11.76 -1.99
C ILE A 5 -3.08 -12.78 -3.12
N ARG A 6 -2.03 -13.60 -3.27
CA ARG A 6 -2.00 -14.74 -4.18
C ARG A 6 -1.62 -15.99 -3.39
N GLY A 7 -2.57 -16.91 -3.23
CA GLY A 7 -2.43 -18.03 -2.30
C GLY A 7 -2.38 -17.50 -0.86
N SER A 8 -1.32 -17.82 -0.12
CA SER A 8 -1.07 -17.34 1.26
C SER A 8 -0.09 -16.16 1.33
N LYS A 9 0.31 -15.58 0.19
CA LYS A 9 1.33 -14.53 0.14
C LYS A 9 0.74 -13.21 -0.33
N ASP A 10 1.11 -12.14 0.33
CA ASP A 10 0.95 -10.79 -0.15
C ASP A 10 1.99 -10.49 -1.24
N VAL A 11 1.49 -10.05 -2.40
CA VAL A 11 2.30 -9.84 -3.61
C VAL A 11 2.15 -8.44 -4.18
N TYR A 12 1.25 -7.62 -3.62
CA TYR A 12 0.95 -6.28 -4.11
C TYR A 12 0.47 -5.40 -2.96
N VAL A 13 0.73 -4.09 -3.08
CA VAL A 13 0.13 -3.07 -2.22
C VAL A 13 -0.49 -1.99 -3.10
N GLY A 14 -1.65 -1.49 -2.68
CA GLY A 14 -2.33 -0.40 -3.37
C GLY A 14 -3.18 0.48 -2.47
N ILE A 15 -3.44 1.69 -2.95
CA ILE A 15 -4.44 2.61 -2.38
C ILE A 15 -5.64 2.76 -3.32
N THR A 16 -6.82 3.04 -2.77
CA THR A 16 -8.05 3.28 -3.53
C THR A 16 -8.97 4.23 -2.77
N ARG A 17 -9.80 4.98 -3.52
CA ARG A 17 -10.94 5.74 -2.99
C ARG A 17 -12.29 5.03 -3.20
N GLN A 18 -12.27 3.97 -4.00
CA GLN A 18 -13.46 3.17 -4.32
C GLN A 18 -13.62 2.06 -3.28
N ALA A 19 -14.83 1.51 -3.19
CA ALA A 19 -15.08 0.28 -2.44
C ALA A 19 -14.17 -0.86 -2.95
N ILE A 20 -13.80 -1.78 -2.04
CA ILE A 20 -12.80 -2.80 -2.33
C ILE A 20 -13.22 -3.76 -3.45
N ASN A 21 -14.51 -4.08 -3.55
CA ASN A 21 -15.08 -4.91 -4.61
C ASN A 21 -14.95 -4.28 -6.01
N ILE A 22 -15.15 -2.96 -6.11
CA ILE A 22 -14.95 -2.22 -7.37
C ILE A 22 -13.46 -2.27 -7.76
N ARG A 23 -12.56 -2.06 -6.79
CA ARG A 23 -11.12 -2.11 -7.05
C ARG A 23 -10.65 -3.52 -7.38
N GLN A 24 -11.25 -4.55 -6.78
CA GLN A 24 -11.00 -5.95 -7.10
C GLN A 24 -11.34 -6.26 -8.56
N ALA A 25 -12.52 -5.83 -9.02
CA ALA A 25 -12.94 -6.04 -10.41
C ALA A 25 -11.94 -5.46 -11.42
N GLN A 26 -11.34 -4.30 -11.13
CA GLN A 26 -10.32 -3.68 -11.98
C GLN A 26 -8.99 -4.45 -12.04
N HIS A 27 -8.65 -5.19 -10.98
CA HIS A 27 -7.47 -6.05 -10.97
C HIS A 27 -7.74 -7.44 -11.56
N GLY A 28 -9.01 -7.81 -11.74
CA GLY A 28 -9.42 -9.11 -12.27
C GLY A 28 -8.94 -10.27 -11.39
N SER A 29 -8.46 -11.34 -12.03
CA SER A 29 -8.00 -12.58 -11.37
C SER A 29 -6.53 -12.57 -10.94
N ARG A 30 -5.86 -11.41 -10.95
CA ARG A 30 -4.42 -11.32 -10.64
C ARG A 30 -4.09 -11.71 -9.20
N PHE A 31 -4.97 -11.37 -8.27
CA PHE A 31 -4.92 -11.60 -6.83
C PHE A 31 -6.25 -11.20 -6.17
N THR A 32 -6.45 -11.61 -4.92
CA THR A 32 -7.57 -11.17 -4.08
C THR A 32 -7.16 -9.96 -3.26
N LEU A 33 -8.01 -8.95 -3.16
CA LEU A 33 -7.75 -7.75 -2.38
C LEU A 33 -8.17 -7.93 -0.92
N GLU A 34 -7.25 -7.65 -0.01
CA GLU A 34 -7.52 -7.57 1.42
C GLU A 34 -7.32 -6.13 1.91
N GLN A 35 -8.36 -5.57 2.52
CA GLN A 35 -8.30 -4.23 3.07
C GLN A 35 -7.48 -4.21 4.37
N VAL A 36 -6.44 -3.39 4.39
CA VAL A 36 -5.48 -3.33 5.52
C VAL A 36 -5.97 -2.43 6.66
N THR A 37 -6.75 -1.40 6.34
CA THR A 37 -7.17 -0.37 7.30
C THR A 37 -8.68 -0.40 7.46
N SER A 38 -9.18 -0.47 8.70
CA SER A 38 -10.62 -0.35 9.00
C SER A 38 -11.15 1.07 8.87
N TYR A 39 -10.25 2.06 8.81
CA TYR A 39 -10.56 3.48 8.65
C TYR A 39 -9.89 4.08 7.41
N SER A 40 -10.38 5.25 7.02
CA SER A 40 -9.86 6.01 5.88
C SER A 40 -8.62 6.82 6.28
N LEU A 41 -7.57 6.70 5.46
CA LEU A 41 -6.40 7.57 5.53
C LEU A 41 -6.56 8.74 4.56
N THR A 42 -5.97 9.88 4.90
CA THR A 42 -5.77 10.93 3.90
C THR A 42 -4.92 10.40 2.74
N ARG A 43 -5.02 11.03 1.56
CA ARG A 43 -4.24 10.60 0.38
C ARG A 43 -2.73 10.58 0.66
N ASN A 44 -2.21 11.55 1.41
CA ASN A 44 -0.78 11.64 1.71
C ASN A 44 -0.34 10.56 2.70
N GLN A 45 -1.14 10.29 3.73
CA GLN A 45 -0.89 9.17 4.65
C GLN A 45 -0.92 7.84 3.89
N ALA A 46 -1.93 7.60 3.06
CA ALA A 46 -2.03 6.37 2.28
C ALA A 46 -0.81 6.16 1.36
N ARG A 47 -0.35 7.23 0.68
CA ARG A 47 0.88 7.20 -0.13
C ARG A 47 2.15 6.94 0.69
N ALA A 48 2.23 7.49 1.90
CA ALA A 48 3.35 7.28 2.79
C ALA A 48 3.46 5.80 3.21
N VAL A 49 2.35 5.17 3.58
CA VAL A 49 2.33 3.74 3.93
C VAL A 49 2.58 2.85 2.70
N GLU A 50 1.95 3.15 1.57
CA GLU A 50 2.17 2.41 0.32
C GLU A 50 3.65 2.47 -0.11
N GLN A 51 4.27 3.66 -0.05
CA GLN A 51 5.68 3.82 -0.36
C GLN A 51 6.58 3.01 0.59
N ALA A 52 6.27 3.00 1.89
CA ALA A 52 7.01 2.20 2.87
C ALA A 52 6.88 0.68 2.58
N LEU A 53 5.68 0.21 2.23
CA LEU A 53 5.44 -1.19 1.89
C LEU A 53 6.14 -1.63 0.61
N ILE A 54 6.18 -0.77 -0.43
CA ILE A 54 6.95 -1.03 -1.66
C ILE A 54 8.44 -1.19 -1.35
N LEU A 55 9.00 -0.37 -0.46
CA LEU A 55 10.42 -0.44 -0.09
C LEU A 55 10.75 -1.67 0.78
N ARG A 56 9.88 -2.02 1.72
CA ARG A 56 10.05 -3.20 2.59
C ARG A 56 9.95 -4.52 1.80
N ASN A 57 9.18 -4.52 0.72
CA ASN A 57 8.81 -5.73 -0.02
C ASN A 57 9.26 -5.65 -1.49
N PRO A 58 10.56 -5.83 -1.79
CA PRO A 58 11.06 -5.79 -3.17
C PRO A 58 10.44 -6.86 -4.09
N GLN A 59 9.85 -7.90 -3.51
CA GLN A 59 9.10 -8.94 -4.22
C GLN A 59 7.71 -8.49 -4.72
N TYR A 60 7.19 -7.36 -4.24
CA TYR A 60 5.88 -6.89 -4.67
C TYR A 60 5.86 -6.55 -6.18
N LEU A 61 4.73 -6.86 -6.79
CA LEU A 61 4.45 -6.54 -8.19
C LEU A 61 4.27 -5.02 -8.39
N ASN A 62 3.93 -4.26 -7.34
CA ASN A 62 3.92 -2.81 -7.38
C ASN A 62 5.33 -2.27 -7.15
N ARG A 63 5.97 -1.79 -8.22
CA ARG A 63 7.31 -1.18 -8.17
C ARG A 63 7.32 0.33 -8.39
N ILE A 64 6.16 0.91 -8.71
CA ILE A 64 6.07 2.34 -9.02
C ILE A 64 5.98 3.10 -7.71
N ASN A 65 6.91 4.04 -7.51
CA ASN A 65 6.90 4.89 -6.32
C ASN A 65 5.62 5.73 -6.23
N SER A 66 4.93 5.61 -5.10
CA SER A 66 3.78 6.46 -4.75
C SER A 66 4.20 7.88 -4.35
N ILE A 67 5.45 8.03 -3.91
CA ILE A 67 6.09 9.31 -3.64
C ILE A 67 7.45 9.30 -4.33
N SER A 68 7.70 10.25 -5.23
CA SER A 68 8.99 10.36 -5.90
C SER A 68 10.13 10.56 -4.87
N PRO A 69 11.22 9.78 -4.95
CA PRO A 69 12.42 9.94 -4.11
C PRO A 69 13.06 11.34 -4.18
N LYS A 70 12.77 12.09 -5.25
CA LYS A 70 13.27 13.47 -5.44
C LYS A 70 12.50 14.51 -4.62
N ARG A 71 11.38 14.15 -3.98
CA ARG A 71 10.59 15.10 -3.19
C ARG A 71 11.27 15.31 -1.83
N PRO A 72 11.35 16.56 -1.32
CA PRO A 72 11.93 16.82 0.01
C PRO A 72 11.28 16.02 1.14
N ILE A 73 9.98 15.76 1.03
CA ILE A 73 9.21 15.01 2.04
C ILE A 73 9.40 13.49 1.97
N TYR A 74 10.19 12.96 1.04
CA TYR A 74 10.24 11.51 0.77
C TYR A 74 10.66 10.72 2.02
N ASN A 75 11.76 11.13 2.65
CA ASN A 75 12.29 10.44 3.83
C ASN A 75 11.30 10.49 5.01
N ASP A 76 10.69 11.66 5.25
CA ASP A 76 9.70 11.82 6.31
C ASP A 76 8.43 11.00 6.04
N ALA A 77 7.99 10.93 4.80
CA ALA A 77 6.84 10.12 4.42
C ALA A 77 7.13 8.62 4.59
N VAL A 78 8.32 8.15 4.16
CA VAL A 78 8.73 6.75 4.38
C VAL A 78 8.83 6.44 5.87
N LYS A 79 9.42 7.33 6.68
CA LYS A 79 9.50 7.19 8.13
C LYS A 79 8.11 7.13 8.77
N TRP A 80 7.21 8.03 8.39
CA TRP A 80 5.83 8.03 8.88
C TRP A 80 5.10 6.73 8.52
N GLY A 81 5.20 6.28 7.27
CA GLY A 81 4.60 5.03 6.81
C GLY A 81 5.13 3.82 7.58
N ASN A 82 6.44 3.77 7.84
CA ASN A 82 7.05 2.73 8.65
C ASN A 82 6.54 2.70 10.09
N ASN A 83 6.40 3.87 10.72
CA ASN A 83 5.86 3.99 12.07
C ASN A 83 4.38 3.57 12.14
N PHE A 84 3.60 3.94 11.12
CA PHE A 84 2.22 3.54 11.00
C PHE A 84 2.07 2.02 10.95
N LEU A 85 2.85 1.34 10.09
CA LEU A 85 2.85 -0.12 9.97
C LEU A 85 3.24 -0.79 11.29
N LYS A 86 4.29 -0.28 11.95
CA LYS A 86 4.74 -0.79 13.25
C LYS A 86 3.62 -0.72 14.30
N GLY A 87 2.83 0.36 14.31
CA GLY A 87 1.67 0.50 15.18
C GLY A 87 0.55 -0.50 14.90
N MET A 88 0.52 -1.10 13.71
CA MET A 88 -0.41 -2.17 13.33
C MET A 88 0.16 -3.58 13.56
N GLY A 89 1.41 -3.70 14.04
CA GLY A 89 2.10 -4.99 14.15
C GLY A 89 2.67 -5.52 12.83
N LEU A 90 2.93 -4.64 11.84
CA LEU A 90 3.43 -4.94 10.49
C LEU A 90 4.80 -4.31 10.18
#